data_AF-A0A1A9S7K5-F1
#
_entry.id   AF-A0A1A9S7K5-F1
#
_cell.length_a   1.000
_cell.length_b   1.000
_cell.length_c   1.000
_cell.angle_alpha   90.00
_cell.angle_beta   90.00
_cell.angle_gamma   90.00
#
_symmetry.space_group_name_H-M   'P 1'
#
loop_
_entity.id
_entity.type
_entity.pdbx_description
1 polymer ?
#
loop_
_entity_poly.entity_id
_entity_poly.type
_entity_poly.pdbx_seq_one_letter_code
_entity_poly.pdbx_strand_id
1 'polypeptide(L)'
;MPSEQQHLHAAAVSHIRQCFSRIKQQVEQVGKEVAAYYFYLVDDFFAAGNAAITHQDLAAFAAKHRKEYKNCTILQAIWDGRCTLYDGETKIQNVSKNWLENQSELYQAGYRSIENLDDDDGTYQQKRAEYETALIAALQQCDQEGLFGNRAENGILLFAFYIDDYDENDEQSLLYRSATQLNQPDTYQKLIG
;
A
#
# COMPACT_ATOMS: atom_id res chain seq x y z
N MET A 1 15.60 20.64 12.87
CA MET A 1 15.38 19.68 11.76
C MET A 1 14.27 18.73 12.20
N PRO A 2 13.45 18.20 11.28
CA PRO A 2 12.45 17.19 11.63
C PRO A 2 13.11 15.97 12.24
N SER A 3 12.41 15.26 13.13
CA SER A 3 12.85 13.93 13.54
C SER A 3 12.80 12.96 12.35
N GLU A 4 13.55 11.86 12.44
CA GLU A 4 13.51 10.78 11.44
C GLU A 4 12.08 10.31 11.16
N GLN A 5 11.28 10.12 12.20
CA GLN A 5 9.87 9.73 12.09
C GLN A 5 9.01 10.80 11.39
N GLN A 6 9.26 12.09 11.65
CA GLN A 6 8.57 13.17 10.94
C GLN A 6 8.95 13.21 9.46
N HIS A 7 10.22 12.95 9.14
CA HIS A 7 10.69 12.88 7.77
C HIS A 7 10.06 11.69 7.03
N LEU A 8 10.03 10.51 7.66
CA LEU A 8 9.42 9.31 7.12
C LEU A 8 7.93 9.51 6.83
N HIS A 9 7.19 10.05 7.80
CA HIS A 9 5.76 10.36 7.62
C HIS A 9 5.52 11.37 6.49
N ALA A 10 6.31 12.44 6.41
CA ALA A 10 6.19 13.43 5.34
C ALA A 10 6.50 12.83 3.95
N ALA A 11 7.53 11.97 3.86
CA ALA A 11 7.86 11.24 2.65
C ALA A 11 6.72 10.30 2.23
N ALA A 12 6.11 9.58 3.18
CA ALA A 12 4.97 8.72 2.92
C ALA A 12 3.75 9.49 2.39
N VAL A 13 3.40 10.63 3.02
CA VAL A 13 2.30 11.50 2.54
C VAL A 13 2.57 12.01 1.12
N SER A 14 3.79 12.48 0.85
CA SER A 14 4.19 12.95 -0.48
C SER A 14 4.06 11.84 -1.54
N HIS A 15 4.58 10.65 -1.23
CA HIS A 15 4.54 9.48 -2.09
C HIS A 15 3.09 9.07 -2.41
N ILE A 16 2.23 8.96 -1.39
CA ILE A 16 0.81 8.62 -1.55
C ILE A 16 0.10 9.60 -2.48
N ARG A 17 0.28 10.91 -2.27
CA ARG A 17 -0.36 11.94 -3.11
C ARG A 17 0.06 11.84 -4.57
N GLN A 18 1.35 11.67 -4.83
CA GLN A 18 1.88 11.55 -6.19
C GLN A 18 1.32 10.31 -6.89
N CYS A 19 1.43 9.16 -6.23
CA CYS A 19 1.01 7.90 -6.81
C CYS A 19 -0.50 7.81 -7.00
N PHE A 20 -1.30 8.18 -6.01
CA PHE A 20 -2.75 8.10 -6.13
C PHE A 20 -3.27 9.05 -7.21
N SER A 21 -2.71 10.25 -7.33
CA SER A 21 -3.07 11.19 -8.40
C SER A 21 -2.83 10.57 -9.78
N ARG A 22 -1.70 9.87 -9.95
CA ARG A 22 -1.38 9.17 -11.20
C ARG A 22 -2.32 7.98 -11.45
N ILE A 23 -2.56 7.15 -10.45
CA ILE A 23 -3.49 6.02 -10.54
C ILE A 23 -4.89 6.52 -10.93
N LYS A 24 -5.36 7.56 -10.25
CA LYS A 24 -6.67 8.17 -10.52
C LYS A 24 -6.78 8.60 -11.98
N GLN A 25 -5.77 9.27 -12.52
CA GLN A 25 -5.73 9.61 -13.95
C GLN A 25 -5.79 8.38 -14.87
N GLN A 26 -5.03 7.32 -14.57
CA GLN A 26 -5.03 6.09 -15.37
C GLN A 26 -6.42 5.42 -15.36
N VAL A 27 -7.06 5.38 -14.20
CA VAL A 27 -8.38 4.76 -13.99
C VAL A 27 -9.49 5.58 -14.65
N GLU A 28 -9.45 6.91 -14.52
CA GLU A 28 -10.41 7.82 -15.16
C GLU A 28 -10.32 7.77 -16.69
N GLN A 29 -9.11 7.64 -17.26
CA GLN A 29 -8.92 7.53 -18.72
C GLN A 29 -9.62 6.33 -19.35
N VAL A 30 -9.79 5.25 -18.58
CA VAL A 30 -10.49 4.04 -19.04
C VAL A 30 -11.93 3.95 -18.49
N GLY A 31 -12.42 5.01 -17.85
CA GLY A 31 -13.79 5.10 -17.33
C GLY A 31 -14.11 4.10 -16.22
N LYS A 32 -13.13 3.78 -15.38
CA LYS A 32 -13.29 2.85 -14.25
C LYS A 32 -13.27 3.58 -12.91
N GLU A 33 -13.58 2.86 -11.84
CA GLU A 33 -13.66 3.40 -10.47
C GLU A 33 -12.78 2.57 -9.54
N VAL A 34 -11.95 3.23 -8.74
CA VAL A 34 -11.08 2.56 -7.77
C VAL A 34 -11.94 1.87 -6.72
N ALA A 35 -11.66 0.59 -6.46
CA ALA A 35 -12.26 -0.19 -5.37
C ALA A 35 -11.36 -0.25 -4.14
N ALA A 36 -10.04 -0.33 -4.35
CA ALA A 36 -9.06 -0.27 -3.29
C ALA A 36 -7.76 0.37 -3.76
N TYR A 37 -7.10 1.08 -2.85
CA TYR A 37 -5.73 1.57 -2.97
C TYR A 37 -4.91 0.99 -1.81
N TYR A 38 -3.77 0.39 -2.13
CA TYR A 38 -3.00 -0.34 -1.13
C TYR A 38 -1.49 -0.27 -1.35
N PHE A 39 -0.74 -0.53 -0.28
CA PHE A 39 0.68 -0.81 -0.33
C PHE A 39 0.95 -2.32 -0.24
N TYR A 40 1.95 -2.78 -0.99
CA TYR A 40 2.51 -4.13 -0.89
C TYR A 40 4.00 -4.00 -0.54
N LEU A 41 4.38 -4.59 0.58
CA LEU A 41 5.75 -4.57 1.12
C LEU A 41 6.41 -5.95 0.89
N VAL A 42 7.73 -5.99 0.91
CA VAL A 42 8.57 -7.21 0.85
C VAL A 42 9.52 -7.24 2.07
N ASP A 43 10.39 -8.25 2.16
CA ASP A 43 11.41 -8.44 3.20
C ASP A 43 12.11 -7.13 3.61
N ASP A 44 12.59 -6.39 2.63
CA ASP A 44 12.97 -4.99 2.80
C ASP A 44 11.70 -4.15 2.94
N PHE A 45 11.16 -4.00 4.16
CA PHE A 45 9.86 -3.35 4.41
C PHE A 45 9.71 -1.95 3.78
N PHE A 46 10.84 -1.28 3.51
CA PHE A 46 10.92 0.04 2.87
C PHE A 46 10.88 -0.02 1.33
N ALA A 47 11.02 -1.20 0.72
CA ALA A 47 10.77 -1.48 -0.69
C ALA A 47 9.26 -1.62 -0.97
N ALA A 48 8.49 -0.65 -0.48
CA ALA A 48 7.05 -0.64 -0.58
C ALA A 48 6.58 -0.18 -1.97
N GLY A 49 5.89 -1.07 -2.68
CA GLY A 49 5.13 -0.72 -3.87
C GLY A 49 3.70 -0.34 -3.51
N ASN A 50 2.98 0.27 -4.46
CA ASN A 50 1.61 0.68 -4.24
C ASN A 50 0.79 0.65 -5.53
N ALA A 51 -0.44 0.20 -5.40
CA ALA A 51 -1.32 -0.06 -6.52
C ALA A 51 -2.78 0.19 -6.16
N ALA A 52 -3.62 0.20 -7.19
CA ALA A 52 -5.06 0.16 -7.05
C ALA A 52 -5.68 -0.92 -7.93
N ILE A 53 -6.81 -1.43 -7.47
CA ILE A 53 -7.71 -2.30 -8.22
C ILE A 53 -9.05 -1.57 -8.40
N THR A 54 -9.70 -1.78 -9.54
CA THR A 54 -10.99 -1.15 -9.84
C THR A 54 -12.16 -2.10 -9.58
N HIS A 55 -13.36 -1.55 -9.37
CA HIS A 55 -14.57 -2.36 -9.23
C HIS A 55 -14.84 -3.20 -10.49
N GLN A 56 -14.60 -2.63 -11.66
CA GLN A 56 -14.84 -3.25 -12.95
C GLN A 56 -13.87 -4.41 -13.21
N ASP A 57 -12.58 -4.24 -12.89
CA ASP A 57 -11.57 -5.28 -13.07
C ASP A 57 -11.77 -6.43 -12.09
N LEU A 58 -12.11 -6.13 -10.85
CA LEU A 58 -12.46 -7.14 -9.85
C LEU A 58 -13.68 -7.96 -10.31
N ALA A 59 -14.74 -7.30 -10.79
CA ALA A 59 -15.94 -7.99 -11.27
C ALA A 59 -15.67 -8.86 -12.50
N ALA A 60 -14.88 -8.35 -13.46
CA ALA A 60 -14.48 -9.11 -14.65
C ALA A 60 -13.63 -10.34 -14.28
N PHE A 61 -12.69 -10.17 -13.36
CA PHE A 61 -11.87 -11.26 -12.83
C PHE A 61 -12.72 -12.32 -12.12
N ALA A 62 -13.57 -11.91 -11.18
CA ALA A 62 -14.46 -12.81 -10.45
C ALA A 62 -15.39 -13.60 -11.39
N ALA A 63 -15.94 -12.96 -12.42
CA ALA A 63 -16.79 -13.63 -13.41
C ALA A 63 -16.02 -14.68 -14.23
N LYS A 64 -14.80 -14.34 -14.66
CA LYS A 64 -13.92 -15.22 -15.44
C LYS A 64 -13.45 -16.43 -14.63
N HIS A 65 -13.15 -16.24 -13.35
CA HIS A 65 -12.58 -17.24 -12.46
C HIS A 65 -13.58 -17.82 -11.44
N ARG A 66 -14.89 -17.67 -11.67
CA ARG A 66 -15.96 -18.13 -10.76
C ARG A 66 -15.93 -19.62 -10.38
N LYS A 67 -15.23 -20.45 -11.16
CA LYS A 67 -15.05 -21.88 -10.87
C LYS A 67 -13.91 -22.13 -9.87
N GLU A 68 -12.93 -21.23 -9.84
CA GLU A 68 -11.79 -21.23 -8.93
C GLU A 68 -12.17 -20.50 -7.63
N TYR A 69 -12.85 -19.36 -7.75
CA TYR A 69 -13.26 -18.51 -6.62
C TYR A 69 -14.78 -18.43 -6.52
N LYS A 70 -15.36 -19.05 -5.47
CA LYS A 70 -16.81 -18.99 -5.22
C LYS A 70 -17.27 -17.57 -4.83
N ASN A 71 -16.48 -16.90 -3.99
CA ASN A 71 -16.63 -15.51 -3.58
C ASN A 71 -15.25 -14.85 -3.70
N CYS A 72 -14.90 -14.35 -4.89
CA CYS A 72 -13.60 -13.72 -5.12
C CYS A 72 -13.46 -12.46 -4.26
N THR A 73 -12.52 -12.46 -3.32
CA THR A 73 -12.18 -11.27 -2.54
C THR A 73 -11.20 -10.37 -3.29
N ILE A 74 -11.04 -9.13 -2.83
CA ILE A 74 -10.02 -8.21 -3.35
C ILE A 74 -8.63 -8.82 -3.22
N LEU A 75 -8.33 -9.39 -2.05
CA LEU A 75 -7.01 -9.89 -1.76
C LEU A 75 -6.67 -11.15 -2.57
N GLN A 76 -7.65 -12.03 -2.80
CA GLN A 76 -7.52 -13.14 -3.74
C GLN A 76 -7.20 -12.67 -5.16
N ALA A 77 -7.88 -11.63 -5.65
CA ALA A 77 -7.61 -11.08 -6.97
C ALA A 77 -6.21 -10.44 -7.08
N ILE A 78 -5.72 -9.84 -5.99
CA ILE A 78 -4.36 -9.28 -5.90
C ILE A 78 -3.32 -10.41 -5.93
N TRP A 79 -3.43 -11.42 -5.07
CA TRP A 79 -2.46 -12.53 -4.99
C TRP A 79 -2.43 -13.41 -6.23
N ASP A 80 -3.58 -13.58 -6.89
CA ASP A 80 -3.62 -14.35 -8.13
C ASP A 80 -2.81 -13.69 -9.25
N GLY A 81 -2.65 -12.36 -9.21
CA GLY A 81 -1.81 -11.60 -10.13
C GLY A 81 -2.35 -11.50 -11.57
N ARG A 82 -3.45 -12.18 -11.93
CA ARG A 82 -4.08 -12.07 -13.25
C ARG A 82 -5.15 -10.98 -13.31
N CYS A 83 -5.55 -10.39 -12.19
CA CYS A 83 -6.42 -9.22 -12.16
C CYS A 83 -5.66 -7.97 -12.65
N THR A 84 -6.35 -7.06 -13.34
CA THR A 84 -5.73 -5.81 -13.78
C THR A 84 -5.56 -4.87 -12.59
N LEU A 85 -4.33 -4.38 -12.40
CA LEU A 85 -3.95 -3.43 -11.37
C LEU A 85 -3.40 -2.15 -12.00
N TYR A 86 -3.45 -1.07 -11.23
CA TYR A 86 -2.97 0.26 -11.62
C TYR A 86 -1.88 0.68 -10.65
N ASP A 87 -0.65 0.67 -11.12
CA ASP A 87 0.49 0.97 -10.26
C ASP A 87 0.72 2.47 -10.11
N GLY A 88 1.12 2.83 -8.90
CA GLY A 88 1.55 4.17 -8.54
C GLY A 88 2.97 4.49 -8.99
N GLU A 89 3.73 3.48 -9.45
CA GLU A 89 5.17 3.54 -9.67
C GLU A 89 5.65 4.88 -10.26
N THR A 90 6.42 5.61 -9.47
CA THR A 90 7.37 6.58 -9.96
C THR A 90 8.55 5.76 -10.49
N LYS A 91 8.74 5.75 -11.81
CA LYS A 91 9.87 5.01 -12.43
C LYS A 91 11.16 5.35 -11.69
N ILE A 92 12.00 4.34 -11.40
CA ILE A 92 13.36 4.55 -10.88
C ILE A 92 14.02 5.64 -11.73
N GLN A 93 14.34 6.75 -11.09
CA GLN A 93 14.88 7.89 -11.79
C GLN A 93 16.36 7.61 -12.02
N ASN A 94 16.79 7.31 -13.25
CA ASN A 94 18.20 7.10 -13.57
C ASN A 94 18.98 8.43 -13.61
N VAL A 95 18.91 9.19 -12.52
CA VAL A 95 19.44 10.55 -12.41
C VAL A 95 20.83 10.58 -11.77
N SER A 96 21.23 9.52 -11.05
CA SER A 96 22.50 9.42 -10.35
C SER A 96 23.17 8.06 -10.50
N LYS A 97 24.49 8.04 -10.29
CA LYS A 97 25.26 6.80 -10.10
C LYS A 97 25.03 6.20 -8.72
N ASN A 98 24.56 7.00 -7.75
CA ASN A 98 24.13 6.50 -6.46
C ASN A 98 22.75 5.85 -6.62
N TRP A 99 22.68 4.54 -6.38
CA TRP A 99 21.46 3.76 -6.57
C TRP A 99 20.32 4.23 -5.66
N LEU A 100 20.63 4.73 -4.46
CA LEU A 100 19.65 5.19 -3.47
C LEU A 100 18.98 6.49 -3.92
N GLU A 101 19.73 7.38 -4.57
CA GLU A 101 19.20 8.65 -5.13
C GLU A 101 18.22 8.43 -6.29
N ASN A 102 18.20 7.22 -6.86
CA ASN A 102 17.29 6.84 -7.92
C ASN A 102 15.94 6.29 -7.37
N GLN A 103 15.83 6.10 -6.05
CA GLN A 103 14.64 5.59 -5.36
C GLN A 103 13.72 6.73 -4.90
N SER A 104 12.47 6.39 -4.56
CA SER A 104 11.53 7.36 -3.97
C SER A 104 12.04 7.91 -2.64
N GLU A 105 11.62 9.12 -2.26
CA GLU A 105 11.98 9.71 -0.96
C GLU A 105 11.55 8.81 0.21
N LEU A 106 10.42 8.10 0.07
CA LEU A 106 9.94 7.14 1.06
C LEU A 106 10.91 5.97 1.22
N TYR A 107 11.37 5.39 0.11
CA TYR A 107 12.38 4.34 0.12
C TYR A 107 13.67 4.85 0.78
N GLN A 108 14.12 6.05 0.41
CA GLN A 108 15.34 6.63 0.98
C GLN A 108 15.22 6.84 2.50
N ALA A 109 14.06 7.31 2.97
CA ALA A 109 13.81 7.50 4.40
C ALA A 109 13.79 6.16 5.16
N GLY A 110 13.18 5.12 4.58
CA GLY A 110 13.16 3.77 5.17
C GLY A 110 14.52 3.07 5.13
N TYR A 111 15.28 3.21 4.05
CA TYR A 111 16.64 2.64 3.97
C TYR A 111 17.58 3.29 4.98
N ARG A 112 17.59 4.62 5.06
CA ARG A 112 18.48 5.36 5.98
C ARG A 112 18.16 5.12 7.46
N SER A 113 16.93 4.68 7.78
CA SER A 113 16.58 4.33 9.16
C SER A 113 17.28 3.05 9.64
N ILE A 114 17.71 2.20 8.71
CA ILE A 114 18.34 0.91 9.00
C ILE A 114 19.80 0.79 8.55
N GLU A 115 20.29 1.65 7.65
CA GLU A 115 21.59 1.46 6.95
C GLU A 115 22.82 1.37 7.86
N ASN A 116 22.73 1.87 9.10
CA ASN A 116 23.81 1.87 10.09
C ASN A 116 23.45 1.05 11.35
N LEU A 117 22.39 0.24 11.30
CA LEU A 117 22.07 -0.67 12.38
C LEU A 117 23.03 -1.86 12.33
N ASP A 118 23.46 -2.32 13.51
CA ASP A 118 24.05 -3.65 13.64
C ASP A 118 22.96 -4.71 13.34
N ASP A 119 23.36 -5.97 13.07
CA ASP A 119 22.47 -7.12 12.85
C ASP A 119 21.70 -7.54 14.15
N ASP A 120 21.16 -6.56 14.87
CA ASP A 120 20.25 -6.76 16.00
C ASP A 120 18.81 -6.83 15.48
N ASP A 121 18.27 -8.05 15.44
CA ASP A 121 16.89 -8.33 15.08
C ASP A 121 15.89 -7.47 15.87
N GLY A 122 16.17 -7.15 17.14
CA GLY A 122 15.30 -6.31 17.95
C GLY A 122 15.15 -4.89 17.40
N THR A 123 16.26 -4.27 17.03
CA THR A 123 16.26 -2.92 16.47
C THR A 123 15.66 -2.88 15.07
N TYR A 124 15.90 -3.92 14.25
CA TYR A 124 15.26 -4.03 12.92
C TYR A 124 13.73 -4.11 13.03
N GLN A 125 13.21 -4.96 13.91
CA GLN A 125 11.76 -5.08 14.13
C GLN A 125 11.14 -3.78 14.66
N GLN A 126 11.86 -3.04 15.51
CA GLN A 126 11.41 -1.72 15.94
C GLN A 126 11.30 -0.76 14.73
N LYS A 127 12.31 -0.69 13.86
CA LYS A 127 12.27 0.17 12.67
C LYS A 127 11.19 -0.21 11.67
N ARG A 128 10.96 -1.52 11.48
CA ARG A 128 9.82 -2.04 10.72
C ARG A 128 8.49 -1.53 11.28
N ALA A 129 8.27 -1.66 12.58
CA ALA A 129 7.05 -1.19 13.23
C ALA A 129 6.87 0.34 13.15
N GLU A 130 7.94 1.12 13.27
CA GLU A 130 7.95 2.57 13.07
C GLU A 130 7.53 2.95 11.64
N TYR A 131 8.06 2.23 10.64
CA TYR A 131 7.73 2.44 9.23
C TYR A 131 6.26 2.12 8.93
N GLU A 132 5.77 0.97 9.37
CA GLU A 132 4.38 0.56 9.20
C GLU A 132 3.41 1.55 9.84
N THR A 133 3.73 2.03 11.05
CA THR A 133 2.94 3.04 11.76
C THR A 133 2.90 4.35 10.98
N ALA A 134 4.04 4.81 10.47
CA ALA A 134 4.12 6.01 9.64
C ALA A 134 3.31 5.88 8.34
N LEU A 135 3.33 4.69 7.72
CA LEU A 135 2.58 4.42 6.48
C LEU A 135 1.07 4.47 6.70
N ILE A 136 0.57 3.82 7.77
CA ILE A 136 -0.86 3.85 8.15
C ILE A 136 -1.26 5.29 8.49
N ALA A 137 -0.48 6.00 9.28
CA ALA A 137 -0.77 7.39 9.64
C ALA A 137 -0.81 8.31 8.41
N ALA A 138 0.09 8.10 7.43
CA ALA A 138 0.12 8.86 6.19
C ALA A 138 -1.11 8.58 5.31
N LEU A 139 -1.55 7.32 5.20
CA LEU A 139 -2.81 6.95 4.54
C LEU A 139 -4.00 7.64 5.21
N GLN A 140 -4.05 7.61 6.55
CA GLN A 140 -5.12 8.24 7.33
C GLN A 140 -5.15 9.75 7.14
N GLN A 141 -3.99 10.41 7.15
CA GLN A 141 -3.90 11.85 6.87
C GLN A 141 -4.40 12.17 5.46
N CYS A 142 -3.92 11.46 4.45
CA CYS A 142 -4.34 11.69 3.06
C CYS A 142 -5.86 11.50 2.89
N ASP A 143 -6.45 10.55 3.61
CA ASP A 143 -7.89 10.35 3.63
C ASP A 143 -8.65 11.51 4.26
N GLN A 144 -8.21 11.97 5.43
CA GLN A 144 -8.80 13.14 6.11
C GLN A 144 -8.72 14.42 5.27
N GLU A 145 -7.67 14.55 4.46
CA GLU A 145 -7.49 15.65 3.51
C GLU A 145 -8.34 15.50 2.23
N GLY A 146 -9.06 14.39 2.08
CA GLY A 146 -9.97 14.13 0.96
C GLY A 146 -9.28 13.64 -0.31
N LEU A 147 -8.04 13.14 -0.24
CA LEU A 147 -7.31 12.63 -1.40
C LEU A 147 -8.11 11.54 -2.13
N PHE A 148 -8.74 10.65 -1.37
CA PHE A 148 -9.52 9.51 -1.88
C PHE A 148 -11.01 9.84 -2.11
N GLY A 149 -11.40 11.12 -2.02
CA GLY A 149 -12.79 11.55 -2.13
C GLY A 149 -13.66 11.09 -0.96
N ASN A 150 -14.98 11.04 -1.16
CA ASN A 150 -15.91 10.60 -0.12
C ASN A 150 -15.97 9.06 -0.07
N ARG A 151 -15.14 8.45 0.79
CA ARG A 151 -15.06 7.00 0.96
C ARG A 151 -16.33 6.34 1.48
N ALA A 152 -17.17 7.06 2.19
CA ALA A 152 -18.47 6.55 2.61
C ALA A 152 -19.43 6.35 1.43
N GLU A 153 -19.26 7.12 0.35
CA GLU A 153 -20.08 7.03 -0.86
C GLU A 153 -19.44 6.15 -1.93
N ASN A 154 -18.13 6.33 -2.18
CA ASN A 154 -17.43 5.63 -3.25
C ASN A 154 -16.89 4.25 -2.85
N GLY A 155 -16.85 3.93 -1.55
CA GLY A 155 -16.49 2.61 -1.05
C GLY A 155 -15.01 2.23 -1.19
N ILE A 156 -14.11 3.17 -1.48
CA ILE A 156 -12.67 2.88 -1.63
C ILE A 156 -12.10 2.34 -0.31
N LEU A 157 -11.45 1.17 -0.39
CA LEU A 157 -10.72 0.57 0.73
C LEU A 157 -9.25 0.98 0.72
N LEU A 158 -8.68 1.17 1.91
CA LEU A 158 -7.25 1.48 2.10
C LEU A 158 -6.60 0.42 3.00
N PHE A 159 -5.48 -0.14 2.61
CA PHE A 159 -4.73 -1.09 3.45
C PHE A 159 -3.27 -1.22 2.99
N ALA A 160 -2.46 -1.91 3.80
CA ALA A 160 -1.10 -2.28 3.48
C ALA A 160 -0.85 -3.73 3.93
N PHE A 161 0.00 -4.47 3.24
CA PHE A 161 0.32 -5.86 3.61
C PHE A 161 1.70 -6.27 3.06
N TYR A 162 2.25 -7.37 3.57
CA TYR A 162 3.45 -8.01 3.02
C TYR A 162 3.06 -9.02 1.94
N ILE A 163 3.75 -8.99 0.80
CA ILE A 163 3.49 -9.90 -0.33
C ILE A 163 4.25 -11.22 -0.19
N ASP A 164 5.31 -11.26 0.62
CA ASP A 164 5.95 -12.49 1.07
C ASP A 164 5.21 -13.06 2.29
N ASP A 165 5.08 -14.38 2.31
CA ASP A 165 4.22 -15.18 3.18
C ASP A 165 4.69 -15.23 4.65
N TYR A 166 5.49 -14.26 5.11
CA TYR A 166 6.07 -14.25 6.45
C TYR A 166 5.07 -13.84 7.53
N ASP A 167 4.14 -12.93 7.20
CA ASP A 167 3.06 -12.54 8.09
C ASP A 167 1.83 -13.37 7.71
N GLU A 168 1.55 -14.45 8.46
CA GLU A 168 0.21 -15.03 8.46
C GLU A 168 -0.80 -13.86 8.62
N ASN A 169 -1.88 -13.85 7.84
CA ASN A 169 -2.88 -12.77 7.88
C ASN A 169 -3.75 -12.85 9.15
N ASP A 170 -3.10 -12.86 10.31
CA ASP A 170 -3.69 -12.89 11.64
C ASP A 170 -3.88 -11.45 12.18
N GLU A 171 -4.30 -11.34 13.44
CA GLU A 171 -4.59 -10.05 14.08
C GLU A 171 -3.34 -9.16 14.32
N GLN A 172 -2.13 -9.72 14.23
CA GLN A 172 -0.86 -8.99 14.38
C GLN A 172 -0.36 -8.46 13.03
N SER A 173 -0.77 -9.09 11.92
CA SER A 173 -0.38 -8.74 10.56
C SER A 173 -0.58 -7.26 10.21
N LEU A 174 0.28 -6.74 9.33
CA LEU A 174 0.10 -5.40 8.78
C LEU A 174 -1.25 -5.26 8.05
N LEU A 175 -1.70 -6.32 7.37
CA LEU A 175 -3.00 -6.34 6.71
C LEU A 175 -4.13 -6.08 7.70
N TYR A 176 -4.20 -6.85 8.78
CA TYR A 176 -5.25 -6.69 9.79
C TYR A 176 -5.20 -5.30 10.43
N ARG A 177 -4.02 -4.87 10.90
CA ARG A 177 -3.86 -3.57 11.57
C ARG A 177 -4.24 -2.40 10.65
N SER A 178 -3.75 -2.40 9.41
CA SER A 178 -4.05 -1.33 8.46
C SER A 178 -5.52 -1.35 8.02
N ALA A 179 -6.08 -2.52 7.72
CA ALA A 179 -7.47 -2.63 7.28
C ALA A 179 -8.47 -2.21 8.36
N THR A 180 -8.22 -2.56 9.62
CA THR A 180 -9.09 -2.20 10.75
C THR A 180 -8.98 -0.74 11.15
N GLN A 181 -7.79 -0.13 11.05
CA GLN A 181 -7.59 1.28 11.39
C GLN A 181 -8.09 2.25 10.30
N LEU A 182 -7.99 1.85 9.03
CA LEU A 182 -8.25 2.75 7.90
C LEU A 182 -9.65 2.63 7.30
N ASN A 183 -10.44 1.62 7.69
CA ASN A 183 -11.74 1.35 7.08
C ASN A 183 -12.85 1.18 8.13
N GLN A 184 -14.10 1.18 7.65
CA GLN A 184 -15.24 0.86 8.48
C GLN A 184 -15.17 -0.57 9.02
N PRO A 185 -15.85 -0.87 10.15
CA PRO A 185 -16.00 -2.24 10.65
C PRO A 185 -16.40 -3.23 9.55
N ASP A 186 -15.99 -4.49 9.71
CA ASP A 186 -16.21 -5.60 8.77
C ASP A 186 -15.47 -5.51 7.43
N THR A 187 -14.71 -4.44 7.18
CA THR A 187 -13.91 -4.33 5.94
C THR A 187 -12.85 -5.42 5.85
N TYR A 188 -12.23 -5.79 6.97
CA TYR A 188 -11.24 -6.86 7.00
C TYR A 188 -11.82 -8.18 6.45
N GLN A 189 -13.03 -8.56 6.91
CA GLN A 189 -13.76 -9.73 6.40
C GLN A 189 -13.99 -9.65 4.88
N LYS A 190 -14.27 -8.46 4.33
CA LYS A 190 -14.42 -8.27 2.87
C LYS A 190 -13.10 -8.48 2.10
N LEU A 191 -11.96 -8.23 2.73
CA LEU A 191 -10.65 -8.43 2.12
C LEU A 191 -10.27 -9.92 2.10
N ILE A 192 -10.49 -10.65 3.19
CA ILE A 192 -10.00 -12.03 3.35
C ILE A 192 -11.04 -13.14 3.10
N GLY A 193 -12.35 -12.87 3.26
CA GLY A 193 -13.44 -13.80 2.99
C GLY A 193 -14.09 -14.40 4.23
#